data_AF-A0A088EZ31-F1
#
_entry.id   AF-A0A088EZ31-F1
#
_cell.length_a   1.000
_cell.length_b   1.000
_cell.length_c   1.000
_cell.angle_alpha   90.00
_cell.angle_beta   90.00
_cell.angle_gamma   90.00
#
_symmetry.space_group_name_H-M   'P 1'
#
loop_
_entity.id
_entity.type
_entity.pdbx_description
1 polymer ?
#
loop_
_entity_poly.entity_id
_entity_poly.type
_entity_poly.pdbx_seq_one_letter_code
_entity_poly.pdbx_strand_id
1 'polypeptide(L)'
;MKFSDLPPFLKSSTVFSKMEIQQLLTVEELPDEDAIEAIRDEPEIYDLLNAFIGDESSRLVHLQLYAQRLLKNNDVIQAWKVMLL
;
A
#
# COMPACT_ATOMS: atom_id res chain seq x y z
N MET A 1 10.62 -3.24 -11.51
CA MET A 1 10.77 -4.24 -10.42
C MET A 1 10.36 -5.65 -10.90
N LYS A 2 10.83 -6.77 -10.33
CA LYS A 2 10.34 -8.12 -10.69
C LYS A 2 9.33 -8.66 -9.67
N PHE A 3 8.43 -9.55 -10.09
CA PHE A 3 7.46 -10.21 -9.18
C PHE A 3 8.13 -10.95 -8.02
N SER A 4 9.33 -11.48 -8.23
CA SER A 4 10.16 -12.07 -7.17
C SER A 4 10.50 -11.09 -6.05
N ASP A 5 10.55 -9.80 -6.35
CA ASP A 5 11.03 -8.75 -5.45
C ASP A 5 9.88 -8.17 -4.63
N LEU A 6 8.63 -8.52 -4.94
CA LEU A 6 7.49 -8.13 -4.13
C LEU A 6 7.59 -8.74 -2.73
N PRO A 7 7.28 -7.96 -1.68
CA PRO A 7 7.12 -8.47 -0.33
C PRO A 7 6.15 -9.64 -0.25
N PRO A 8 6.36 -10.58 0.70
CA PRO A 8 5.50 -11.75 0.86
C PRO A 8 4.02 -11.38 1.03
N PHE A 9 3.74 -10.30 1.76
CA PHE A 9 2.37 -9.86 2.04
C PHE A 9 1.61 -9.42 0.77
N LEU A 10 2.29 -8.92 -0.27
CA LEU A 10 1.67 -8.60 -1.56
C LEU A 10 1.44 -9.84 -2.41
N LYS A 11 2.36 -10.80 -2.35
CA LYS A 11 2.22 -12.08 -3.06
C LYS A 11 1.08 -12.93 -2.49
N SER A 12 0.85 -12.87 -1.19
CA SER A 12 -0.24 -13.57 -0.50
C SER A 12 -1.48 -12.72 -0.29
N SER A 13 -1.49 -11.46 -0.74
CA SER A 13 -2.66 -10.59 -0.58
C SER A 13 -3.82 -11.11 -1.41
N THR A 14 -4.99 -11.21 -0.78
CA THR A 14 -6.25 -11.51 -1.44
C THR A 14 -6.96 -10.25 -1.95
N VAL A 15 -6.41 -9.06 -1.65
CA VAL A 15 -7.00 -7.76 -2.00
C VAL A 15 -6.63 -7.36 -3.43
N PHE A 16 -5.37 -7.56 -3.84
CA PHE A 16 -4.89 -7.15 -5.15
C PHE A 16 -5.19 -8.17 -6.24
N SER A 17 -5.72 -7.68 -7.35
CA SER A 17 -5.88 -8.44 -8.58
C SER A 17 -4.55 -8.59 -9.33
N LYS A 18 -4.50 -9.53 -10.28
CA LYS A 18 -3.32 -9.72 -11.13
C LYS A 18 -2.91 -8.43 -11.86
N MET A 19 -3.87 -7.61 -12.28
CA MET A 19 -3.61 -6.35 -12.99
C MET A 19 -2.98 -5.30 -12.05
N GLU A 20 -3.50 -5.17 -10.84
CA GLU A 20 -2.97 -4.26 -9.81
C GLU A 20 -1.56 -4.67 -9.39
N ILE A 21 -1.30 -5.99 -9.27
CA ILE A 21 0.05 -6.51 -9.06
C ILE A 21 0.98 -6.14 -10.23
N GLN A 22 0.52 -6.23 -11.48
CA GLN A 22 1.33 -5.78 -12.62
C GLN A 22 1.62 -4.27 -12.55
N GLN A 23 0.64 -3.44 -12.16
CA GLN A 23 0.86 -2.01 -11.96
C GLN A 23 1.95 -1.75 -10.90
N LEU A 24 1.91 -2.43 -9.77
CA LEU A 24 2.94 -2.30 -8.73
C LEU A 24 4.35 -2.62 -9.23
N LEU A 25 4.48 -3.55 -10.17
CA LEU A 25 5.76 -3.94 -10.77
C LEU A 25 6.32 -2.94 -11.78
N THR A 26 5.47 -2.03 -12.30
CA THR A 26 5.91 -0.96 -13.21
C THR A 26 6.80 0.06 -12.53
N VAL A 27 6.79 0.10 -11.20
CA VAL A 27 7.65 0.98 -10.42
C VAL A 27 9.12 0.58 -10.59
N GLU A 28 9.93 1.58 -10.91
CA GLU A 28 11.38 1.43 -11.02
C GLU A 28 12.05 1.55 -9.65
N GLU A 29 11.58 2.47 -8.82
CA GLU A 29 12.13 2.78 -7.49
C GLU A 29 11.03 2.84 -6.42
N LEU A 30 11.27 2.16 -5.30
CA LEU A 30 10.38 2.21 -4.15
C LEU A 30 10.50 3.58 -3.44
N PRO A 31 9.43 4.06 -2.80
CA PRO A 31 9.50 5.28 -2.00
C PRO A 31 10.46 5.08 -0.82
N ASP A 32 11.23 6.12 -0.50
CA ASP A 32 12.13 6.15 0.65
C ASP A 32 11.35 6.24 1.97
N GLU A 33 12.01 5.92 3.09
CA GLU A 33 11.42 5.93 4.43
C GLU A 33 10.79 7.30 4.77
N ASP A 34 11.45 8.41 4.46
CA ASP A 34 10.91 9.76 4.69
C ASP A 34 9.61 10.00 3.93
N ALA A 35 9.50 9.47 2.71
CA ALA A 35 8.32 9.62 1.87
C ALA A 35 7.18 8.69 2.31
N ILE A 36 7.51 7.55 2.91
CA ILE A 36 6.55 6.63 3.54
C ILE A 36 6.00 7.28 4.82
N GLU A 37 6.86 7.79 5.70
CA GLU A 37 6.44 8.44 6.93
C GLU A 37 5.55 9.66 6.65
N ALA A 38 5.88 10.46 5.63
CA ALA A 38 5.07 11.61 5.22
C ALA A 38 3.62 11.25 4.85
N ILE A 39 3.33 10.01 4.43
CA ILE A 39 1.96 9.61 4.12
C ILE A 39 1.10 9.38 5.37
N ARG A 40 1.71 9.24 6.55
CA ARG A 40 0.99 9.14 7.83
C ARG A 40 0.30 10.44 8.20
N ASP A 41 0.81 11.56 7.69
CA ASP A 41 0.25 12.89 7.89
C ASP A 41 -0.93 13.18 6.96
N GLU A 42 -1.16 12.35 5.93
CA GLU A 42 -2.33 12.47 5.08
C GLU A 42 -3.60 12.20 5.90
N PRO A 43 -4.62 13.09 5.85
CA PRO A 43 -5.81 12.97 6.70
C PRO A 43 -6.50 11.61 6.60
N GLU A 44 -6.62 11.07 5.39
CA GLU A 44 -7.28 9.78 5.15
C GLU A 44 -6.50 8.60 5.77
N ILE A 45 -5.17 8.65 5.74
CA ILE A 45 -4.31 7.63 6.36
C ILE A 45 -4.28 7.79 7.86
N TYR A 46 -4.12 9.02 8.36
CA TYR A 46 -4.16 9.33 9.78
C TYR A 46 -5.46 8.82 10.42
N ASP A 47 -6.61 9.13 9.82
CA ASP A 47 -7.91 8.67 10.31
C ASP A 47 -8.03 7.15 10.26
N LEU A 48 -7.55 6.52 9.18
CA LEU A 48 -7.53 5.05 9.06
C LEU A 48 -6.67 4.43 10.17
N LEU A 49 -5.44 4.90 10.36
CA LEU A 49 -4.53 4.38 11.37
C LEU A 49 -5.11 4.54 12.78
N ASN A 50 -5.74 5.67 13.07
CA ASN A 50 -6.39 5.92 14.36
C ASN A 50 -7.67 5.09 14.58
N ALA A 51 -8.46 4.86 13.52
CA ALA A 51 -9.69 4.07 13.61
C ALA A 51 -9.45 2.59 13.94
N PHE A 52 -8.26 2.07 13.61
CA PHE A 52 -7.89 0.66 13.83
C PHE A 52 -6.79 0.48 14.89
N ILE A 53 -6.62 1.44 15.81
CA ILE A 53 -5.70 1.27 16.95
C ILE A 53 -6.16 0.08 17.80
N GLY A 54 -5.27 -0.89 17.99
CA GLY A 54 -5.53 -2.12 18.74
C GLY A 54 -6.13 -3.26 17.89
N ASP A 55 -6.43 -3.04 16.61
CA ASP A 55 -6.83 -4.07 15.66
C ASP A 55 -5.94 -4.05 14.41
N GLU A 56 -4.77 -4.66 14.56
CA GLU A 56 -3.74 -4.69 13.51
C GLU A 56 -4.18 -5.49 12.27
N SER A 57 -5.03 -6.50 12.45
CA SER A 57 -5.52 -7.34 11.35
C SER A 57 -6.45 -6.53 10.44
N SER A 58 -7.41 -5.83 11.04
CA SER A 58 -8.28 -4.93 10.29
C SER A 58 -7.50 -3.78 9.68
N ARG A 59 -6.56 -3.16 10.42
CA ARG A 59 -5.69 -2.09 9.90
C ARG A 59 -4.99 -2.49 8.60
N LEU A 60 -4.33 -3.66 8.59
CA LEU A 60 -3.62 -4.15 7.41
C LEU A 60 -4.54 -4.36 6.20
N VAL A 61 -5.73 -4.94 6.40
CA VAL A 61 -6.72 -5.13 5.33
C VAL A 61 -7.18 -3.77 4.78
N HIS A 62 -7.45 -2.81 5.65
CA HIS A 62 -7.90 -1.48 5.27
C HIS A 62 -6.81 -0.69 4.52
N LEU A 63 -5.56 -0.78 4.96
CA LEU A 63 -4.41 -0.19 4.23
C LEU A 63 -4.27 -0.79 2.83
N GLN A 64 -4.42 -2.12 2.69
CA GLN A 64 -4.40 -2.77 1.37
C GLN A 64 -5.56 -2.32 0.48
N LEU A 65 -6.77 -2.19 1.04
CA LEU A 65 -7.94 -1.68 0.30
C LEU A 65 -7.75 -0.23 -0.14
N TYR A 66 -7.13 0.60 0.71
CA TYR A 66 -6.80 1.98 0.36
C TYR A 66 -5.76 2.04 -0.76
N ALA A 67 -4.67 1.27 -0.64
CA ALA A 67 -3.67 1.13 -1.69
C ALA A 67 -4.29 0.64 -3.01
N GLN A 68 -5.27 -0.27 -2.96
CA GLN A 68 -6.00 -0.70 -4.16
C GLN A 68 -6.76 0.47 -4.83
N ARG A 69 -7.37 1.36 -4.05
CA ARG A 69 -8.04 2.56 -4.59
C ARG A 69 -7.04 3.49 -5.28
N LEU A 70 -5.86 3.68 -4.68
CA LEU A 70 -4.79 4.46 -5.29
C LEU A 70 -4.33 3.86 -6.63
N LEU A 71 -4.18 2.53 -6.70
CA LEU A 71 -3.85 1.84 -7.96
C LEU A 71 -4.92 2.04 -9.05
N LYS A 72 -6.20 2.07 -8.67
CA LYS A 72 -7.30 2.37 -9.60
C LYS A 72 -7.25 3.81 -10.12
N ASN A 73 -6.66 4.73 -9.36
CA ASN A 73 -6.40 6.10 -9.79
C ASN A 73 -5.07 6.26 -10.54
N ASN A 74 -4.33 5.17 -10.80
CA ASN A 74 -2.96 5.16 -11.31
C ASN A 74 -1.91 5.79 -10.36
N ASP A 75 -2.23 5.97 -9.08
CA ASP A 75 -1.32 6.49 -8.06
C ASP A 75 -0.45 5.37 -7.47
N VAL A 76 0.35 4.72 -8.31
CA VAL A 76 1.11 3.51 -7.95
C VAL A 76 2.16 3.77 -6.84
N ILE A 77 2.84 4.93 -6.89
CA ILE A 77 3.83 5.30 -5.87
C ILE A 77 3.15 5.54 -4.52
N GLN A 78 2.00 6.21 -4.49
CA GLN A 78 1.25 6.41 -3.25
C GLN A 78 0.77 5.07 -2.70
N ALA A 79 0.30 4.15 -3.55
CA ALA A 79 -0.09 2.81 -3.13
C ALA A 79 1.06 2.08 -2.44
N TRP A 80 2.28 2.17 -3.00
CA TRP A 80 3.47 1.62 -2.37
C TRP A 80 3.77 2.22 -1.00
N LYS A 81 3.68 3.54 -0.84
CA LYS A 81 3.89 4.19 0.47
C LYS A 81 2.92 3.66 1.51
N VAL A 82 1.63 3.56 1.17
CA VAL A 82 0.60 3.03 2.09
C VAL A 82 0.85 1.57 2.46
N MET A 83 1.30 0.76 1.51
CA MET A 83 1.58 -0.67 1.74
C MET A 83 2.85 -0.92 2.56
N LEU A 84 3.75 0.06 2.65
CA LEU A 84 5.00 -0.02 3.41
C LEU A 84 4.89 0.60 4.81
N LEU A 85 3.70 1.06 5.21
CA LEU A 85 3.37 1.52 6.56
C LEU A 85 3.21 0.37 7.57
#